data_AF-R1FH42-F1
#
_entry.id   AF-R1FH42-F1
#
_cell.length_a   1.000
_cell.length_b   1.000
_cell.length_c   1.000
_cell.angle_alpha   90.00
_cell.angle_beta   90.00
_cell.angle_gamma   90.00
#
_symmetry.space_group_name_H-M   'P 1'
#
loop_
_entity.id
_entity.type
_entity.pdbx_description
1 polymer ?
#
loop_
_entity_poly.entity_id
_entity_poly.type
_entity_poly.pdbx_seq_one_letter_code
_entity_poly.pdbx_strand_id
1 'polypeptide(L)'
;MKYALSVGTIEDPGVPTHCIYSHNVRTFSHLTFPGAFAEIGASVEIGDGDGTVHSDSLSVCERWKSTVKVYKLPGVPHEGMMTVGQVHDVIVGVAKDDAALDAWTSPAFVDLDVPRDGMTNATILDDWQARLLVAKEDA
;
A
#
# COMPACT_ATOMS: atom_id res chain seq x y z
N MET A 1 6.61 16.62 18.11
CA MET A 1 5.37 15.85 18.36
C MET A 1 4.12 16.70 18.67
N LYS A 2 4.20 18.01 18.97
CA LYS A 2 2.98 18.82 19.22
C LYS A 2 2.11 19.06 17.98
N TYR A 3 2.71 19.11 16.77
CA TYR A 3 1.99 19.38 15.53
C TYR A 3 1.12 18.20 15.05
N ALA A 4 1.62 16.96 15.17
CA ALA A 4 0.87 15.76 14.78
C ALA A 4 -0.39 15.48 15.63
N LEU A 5 -0.53 16.15 16.78
CA LEU A 5 -1.70 16.05 17.67
C LEU A 5 -2.74 17.16 17.44
N SER A 6 -2.41 18.18 16.64
CA SER A 6 -3.27 19.37 16.41
C SER A 6 -3.91 19.42 15.04
N VAL A 7 -3.55 18.52 14.13
CA VAL A 7 -4.06 18.45 12.75
C VAL A 7 -4.91 17.19 12.64
N GLY A 8 -6.12 17.28 12.09
CA GLY A 8 -6.93 16.09 11.86
C GLY A 8 -6.16 15.11 10.99
N THR A 9 -6.24 13.80 11.24
CA THR A 9 -5.46 12.77 10.51
C THR A 9 -5.80 12.65 9.02
N ILE A 10 -6.77 13.45 8.55
CA ILE A 10 -7.21 13.54 7.16
C ILE A 10 -6.86 14.89 6.52
N GLU A 11 -6.41 15.87 7.30
CA GLU A 11 -6.03 17.20 6.83
C GLU A 11 -4.59 17.19 6.32
N ASP A 12 -4.29 18.12 5.42
CA ASP A 12 -2.94 18.29 4.89
C ASP A 12 -1.96 18.62 6.05
N PRO A 13 -0.87 17.85 6.22
CA PRO A 13 0.07 18.05 7.32
C PRO A 13 0.97 19.29 7.13
N GLY A 14 0.85 20.06 6.05
CA GLY A 14 1.56 21.33 5.85
C GLY A 14 3.09 21.21 5.77
N VAL A 15 3.62 20.00 5.62
CA VAL A 15 5.05 19.69 5.51
C VAL A 15 5.29 18.76 4.32
N PRO A 16 6.47 18.82 3.67
CA PRO A 16 6.79 17.93 2.55
C PRO A 16 6.48 16.48 2.89
N THR A 17 5.56 15.89 2.13
CA THR A 17 5.03 14.55 2.39
C THR A 17 5.31 13.62 1.21
N HIS A 18 5.95 12.49 1.49
CA HIS A 18 6.13 11.40 0.54
C HIS A 18 5.17 10.28 0.92
N CYS A 19 4.23 9.97 0.03
CA CYS A 19 3.19 8.99 0.32
C CYS A 19 3.51 7.64 -0.33
N ILE A 20 3.69 6.60 0.48
CA ILE A 20 4.02 5.24 0.02
C ILE A 20 2.86 4.32 0.41
N TYR A 21 2.26 3.63 -0.56
CA TYR A 21 1.19 2.68 -0.27
C TYR A 21 1.04 1.63 -1.38
N SER A 22 0.32 0.55 -1.08
CA SER A 22 0.05 -0.54 -2.02
C SER A 22 -1.36 -0.49 -2.58
N HIS A 23 -1.55 -1.06 -3.76
CA HIS A 23 -2.85 -1.27 -4.38
C HIS A 23 -2.90 -2.63 -5.08
N ASN A 24 -4.03 -2.97 -5.67
CA ASN A 24 -4.34 -4.23 -6.33
C ASN A 24 -4.27 -5.46 -5.40
N VAL A 25 -4.55 -5.33 -4.10
CA VAL A 25 -4.70 -6.46 -3.18
C VAL A 25 -6.16 -6.54 -2.72
N ARG A 26 -6.72 -7.75 -2.75
CA ARG A 26 -8.09 -8.05 -2.30
C ARG A 26 -8.29 -7.58 -0.86
N THR A 27 -9.06 -6.52 -0.69
CA THR A 27 -9.27 -5.88 0.60
C THR A 27 -10.76 -5.84 0.91
N PHE A 28 -11.17 -6.09 2.16
CA PHE A 28 -12.59 -6.05 2.52
C PHE A 28 -13.08 -4.61 2.41
N SER A 29 -14.08 -4.35 1.57
CA SER A 29 -14.68 -3.02 1.40
C SER A 29 -15.98 -2.87 2.20
N HIS A 30 -16.80 -3.93 2.24
CA HIS A 30 -18.03 -3.96 3.02
C HIS A 30 -18.23 -5.32 3.69
N LEU A 31 -18.77 -5.26 4.91
CA LEU A 31 -19.24 -6.42 5.66
C LEU A 31 -20.74 -6.27 5.86
N THR A 32 -21.52 -7.13 5.20
CA THR A 32 -22.96 -7.19 5.43
C THR A 32 -23.26 -8.33 6.38
N PHE A 33 -23.87 -8.00 7.50
CA PHE A 33 -24.27 -8.97 8.51
C PHE A 33 -25.80 -9.11 8.53
N PRO A 34 -26.33 -10.33 8.61
CA PRO A 34 -27.76 -10.53 8.71
C PRO A 34 -28.28 -10.34 10.14
N GLY A 35 -29.41 -9.64 10.29
CA GLY A 35 -30.25 -9.64 11.50
C GLY A 35 -29.53 -9.18 12.78
N ALA A 36 -29.85 -9.78 13.94
CA ALA A 36 -29.19 -9.48 15.21
C ALA A 36 -27.76 -10.10 15.33
N PHE A 37 -27.03 -10.10 14.20
CA PHE A 37 -25.59 -10.31 13.94
C PHE A 37 -24.94 -11.65 14.32
N ALA A 38 -25.68 -12.56 14.94
CA ALA A 38 -25.15 -13.79 15.52
C ALA A 38 -25.60 -14.97 14.64
N GLU A 39 -24.77 -15.76 13.97
CA GLU A 39 -23.48 -16.29 14.39
C GLU A 39 -22.50 -16.26 13.19
N ILE A 40 -21.75 -15.15 13.04
CA ILE A 40 -20.38 -15.10 12.45
C ILE A 40 -20.25 -15.26 10.91
N GLY A 41 -21.34 -15.38 10.16
CA GLY A 41 -21.27 -15.30 8.69
C GLY A 41 -21.53 -13.89 8.16
N ALA A 42 -20.48 -13.11 7.86
CA ALA A 42 -20.62 -11.88 7.08
C ALA A 42 -20.43 -12.18 5.59
N SER A 43 -21.28 -11.64 4.73
CA SER A 43 -20.92 -11.57 3.31
C SER A 43 -19.91 -10.44 3.14
N VAL A 44 -18.79 -10.78 2.50
CA VAL A 44 -17.68 -9.87 2.30
C VAL A 44 -17.70 -9.38 0.87
N GLU A 45 -17.74 -8.06 0.71
CA GLU A 45 -17.39 -7.43 -0.56
C GLU A 45 -15.90 -7.14 -0.58
N ILE A 46 -15.27 -7.47 -1.70
CA ILE A 46 -13.84 -7.27 -1.90
C ILE A 46 -13.65 -6.08 -2.83
N GLY A 47 -12.87 -5.11 -2.37
CA GLY A 47 -12.39 -3.98 -3.15
C GLY A 47 -10.86 -3.97 -3.23
N ASP A 48 -10.35 -2.81 -3.64
CA ASP A 48 -8.94 -2.55 -3.80
C ASP A 48 -8.30 -2.05 -2.49
N GLY A 49 -7.02 -2.31 -2.32
CA GLY A 49 -6.23 -1.90 -1.16
C GLY A 49 -4.95 -2.70 -1.03
N ASP A 50 -4.49 -2.87 0.22
CA ASP A 50 -3.29 -3.63 0.59
C ASP A 50 -3.62 -4.95 1.33
N GLY A 51 -4.88 -5.40 1.29
CA GLY A 51 -5.36 -6.58 2.00
C GLY A 51 -5.89 -6.29 3.40
N THR A 52 -5.65 -5.10 3.94
CA THR A 52 -6.20 -4.64 5.23
C THR A 52 -6.87 -3.26 5.10
N VAL A 53 -6.17 -2.29 4.51
CA VAL A 53 -6.62 -0.91 4.35
C VAL A 53 -7.11 -0.70 2.92
N HIS A 54 -8.35 -0.20 2.80
CA HIS A 54 -8.97 0.07 1.50
C HIS A 54 -8.24 1.20 0.75
N SER A 55 -8.20 1.11 -0.58
CA SER A 55 -7.47 2.04 -1.46
C SER A 55 -7.90 3.49 -1.28
N ASP A 56 -9.19 3.77 -1.08
CA ASP A 56 -9.71 5.12 -0.80
C ASP A 56 -9.11 5.75 0.46
N SER A 57 -8.76 4.94 1.47
CA SER A 57 -8.08 5.43 2.67
C SER A 57 -6.59 5.64 2.41
N LEU A 58 -5.95 4.73 1.67
CA LEU A 58 -4.52 4.82 1.34
C LEU A 58 -4.21 6.02 0.44
N SER A 59 -5.13 6.37 -0.47
CA SER A 59 -4.96 7.45 -1.45
C SER A 59 -5.27 8.86 -0.90
N VAL A 60 -5.71 9.00 0.36
CA VAL A 60 -6.05 10.31 0.95
C VAL A 60 -4.91 11.31 0.84
N CYS A 61 -3.67 10.84 0.97
CA CYS A 61 -2.48 11.68 0.87
C CYS A 61 -2.32 12.36 -0.51
N GLU A 62 -2.86 11.78 -1.58
CA GLU A 62 -2.73 12.34 -2.94
C GLU A 62 -3.39 13.72 -3.07
N ARG A 63 -4.36 14.03 -2.20
CA ARG A 63 -5.09 15.30 -2.23
C ARG A 63 -4.39 16.43 -1.48
N TRP A 64 -3.36 16.14 -0.69
CA TRP A 64 -2.67 17.14 0.10
C TRP A 64 -1.77 17.99 -0.80
N LYS A 65 -1.80 19.31 -0.62
CA LYS A 65 -0.93 20.25 -1.34
C LYS A 65 0.53 20.06 -0.98
N SER A 66 0.80 19.54 0.22
CA SER A 66 2.16 19.26 0.69
C SER A 66 2.72 17.92 0.22
N THR A 67 1.94 17.11 -0.51
CA THR A 67 2.42 15.86 -1.10
C THR A 67 3.40 16.16 -2.23
N VAL A 68 4.65 15.76 -2.00
CA VAL A 68 5.77 15.92 -2.95
C VAL A 68 5.66 14.85 -4.04
N LYS A 69 5.49 13.59 -3.62
CA LYS A 69 5.39 12.46 -4.54
C LYS A 69 4.63 11.29 -3.90
N VAL A 70 3.96 10.53 -4.77
CA VAL A 70 3.21 9.33 -4.43
C VAL A 70 3.92 8.12 -5.03
N TYR A 71 4.17 7.12 -4.20
CA TYR A 71 4.87 5.88 -4.53
C TYR A 71 3.90 4.72 -4.36
N LYS A 72 3.21 4.37 -5.45
CA LYS A 72 2.22 3.27 -5.46
C LYS A 72 2.94 1.98 -5.81
N LEU A 73 2.78 0.92 -5.02
CA LEU A 73 3.30 -0.40 -5.33
C LEU A 73 2.14 -1.37 -5.62
N PRO A 74 2.19 -2.17 -6.69
CA PRO A 74 1.14 -3.14 -6.96
C PRO A 74 1.31 -4.40 -6.11
N GLY A 75 0.23 -4.96 -5.59
CA GLY A 75 0.16 -6.33 -5.08
C GLY A 75 0.89 -6.61 -3.77
N VAL A 76 1.37 -5.59 -3.06
CA VAL A 76 2.08 -5.76 -1.78
C VAL A 76 1.04 -5.85 -0.65
N PRO A 77 0.94 -6.96 0.09
CA PRO A 77 0.03 -7.04 1.22
C PRO A 77 0.54 -6.18 2.39
N HIS A 78 -0.39 -5.75 3.25
CA HIS A 78 -0.14 -4.80 4.34
C HIS A 78 1.06 -5.19 5.20
N GLU A 79 1.17 -6.46 5.59
CA GLU A 79 2.27 -7.00 6.38
C GLU A 79 3.61 -7.07 5.64
N GLY A 80 3.58 -7.03 4.30
CA GLY A 80 4.74 -7.16 3.42
C GLY A 80 5.42 -5.84 3.09
N MET A 81 4.76 -4.70 3.27
CA MET A 81 5.25 -3.38 2.83
C MET A 81 6.67 -3.07 3.30
N MET A 82 6.98 -3.36 4.57
CA MET A 82 8.28 -3.07 5.17
C MET A 82 9.38 -4.06 4.79
N THR A 83 9.09 -5.06 3.94
CA THR A 83 10.07 -6.02 3.42
C THR A 83 10.42 -5.77 1.95
N VAL A 84 9.75 -4.82 1.29
CA VAL A 84 9.98 -4.53 -0.12
C VAL A 84 11.19 -3.63 -0.29
N GLY A 85 12.19 -4.06 -1.06
CA GLY A 85 13.43 -3.32 -1.33
C GLY A 85 13.15 -1.94 -1.93
N GLN A 86 12.22 -1.82 -2.88
CA GLN A 86 11.84 -0.53 -3.45
C GLN A 86 11.24 0.44 -2.42
N VAL A 87 10.56 -0.06 -1.38
CA VAL A 87 10.07 0.80 -0.29
C VAL A 87 11.25 1.33 0.53
N HIS A 88 12.26 0.49 0.78
CA HIS A 88 13.49 0.92 1.45
C HIS A 88 14.25 1.95 0.61
N ASP A 89 14.35 1.74 -0.71
CA ASP A 89 14.99 2.69 -1.63
C ASP A 89 14.31 4.07 -1.57
N VAL A 90 12.97 4.11 -1.54
CA VAL A 90 12.22 5.37 -1.38
C VAL A 90 12.53 6.01 -0.03
N ILE A 91 12.45 5.28 1.08
CA ILE A 91 12.72 5.82 2.42
C ILE A 91 14.15 6.38 2.52
N VAL A 92 15.13 5.63 2.01
CA VAL A 92 16.54 6.05 1.99
C VAL A 92 16.74 7.25 1.08
N GLY A 93 16.11 7.27 -0.10
CA GLY A 93 16.17 8.40 -1.02
C GLY A 93 15.59 9.68 -0.41
N VAL A 94 14.45 9.59 0.27
CA VAL A 94 13.84 10.74 0.97
C VAL A 94 14.75 11.22 2.10
N ALA A 95 15.32 10.30 2.88
CA ALA A 95 16.23 10.65 3.98
C ALA A 95 17.53 11.31 3.50
N LYS A 96 17.95 11.04 2.27
CA LYS A 96 19.17 11.58 1.66
C LYS A 96 18.94 12.75 0.71
N ASP A 97 17.69 13.16 0.49
CA ASP A 97 17.33 14.16 -0.52
C ASP A 97 17.86 13.77 -1.92
N ASP A 98 17.64 12.51 -2.30
CA ASP A 98 18.18 11.93 -3.54
C ASP A 98 17.31 12.30 -4.75
N ALA A 99 17.89 13.06 -5.68
CA ALA A 99 17.25 13.47 -6.93
C ALA A 99 16.86 12.28 -7.83
N ALA A 100 17.41 11.08 -7.62
CA ALA A 100 16.96 9.87 -8.32
C ALA A 100 15.48 9.57 -8.09
N LEU A 101 14.90 10.03 -6.97
CA LEU A 101 13.47 9.87 -6.70
C LEU A 101 12.58 10.61 -7.67
N ASP A 102 13.06 11.63 -8.38
CA ASP A 102 12.26 12.33 -9.41
C ASP A 102 11.90 11.39 -10.57
N ALA A 103 12.86 10.55 -10.95
CA ALA A 103 12.71 9.56 -12.02
C ALA A 103 12.04 8.25 -11.56
N TRP A 104 11.80 8.07 -10.26
CA TRP A 104 11.18 6.85 -9.74
C TRP A 104 9.79 6.63 -10.35
N THR A 105 9.52 5.40 -10.80
CA THR A 105 8.23 4.93 -11.30
C THR A 105 7.81 3.68 -10.55
N SER A 106 6.50 3.44 -10.50
CA SER A 106 5.97 2.20 -9.91
C SER A 106 6.55 0.98 -10.65
N PRO A 107 7.13 -0.01 -9.94
CA PRO A 107 7.57 -1.25 -10.56
C PRO A 107 6.37 -2.10 -10.98
N ALA A 108 6.56 -3.02 -11.92
CA ALA A 108 5.58 -4.09 -12.11
C ALA A 108 5.61 -5.03 -10.90
N PHE A 109 4.49 -5.70 -10.60
CA PHE A 109 4.38 -6.66 -9.49
C PHE A 109 5.48 -7.75 -9.55
N VAL A 110 5.80 -8.21 -10.75
CA VAL A 110 6.83 -9.25 -10.97
C VAL A 110 8.25 -8.78 -10.72
N ASP A 111 8.48 -7.47 -10.72
CA ASP A 111 9.79 -6.85 -10.54
C ASP A 111 10.00 -6.37 -9.09
N LEU A 112 9.05 -6.65 -8.20
CA LEU A 112 9.18 -6.33 -6.78
C LEU A 112 10.34 -7.08 -6.15
N ASP A 113 11.19 -6.34 -5.45
CA ASP A 113 12.26 -6.90 -4.65
C ASP A 113 11.74 -7.21 -3.26
N VAL A 114 11.59 -8.49 -2.92
CA VAL A 114 11.01 -8.94 -1.65
C VAL A 114 11.97 -9.88 -0.91
N PRO A 115 13.12 -9.38 -0.43
CA PRO A 115 14.08 -10.21 0.28
C PRO A 115 13.48 -10.69 1.62
N ARG A 116 13.44 -12.01 1.82
CA ARG A 116 13.13 -12.62 3.12
C ARG A 116 14.06 -13.80 3.37
N ASP A 117 14.67 -13.81 4.55
CA ASP A 117 15.64 -14.84 4.92
C ASP A 117 15.10 -16.25 4.64
N GLY A 118 15.82 -17.00 3.80
CA GLY A 118 15.49 -18.37 3.44
C GLY A 118 14.38 -18.55 2.39
N MET A 119 13.88 -17.48 1.77
CA MET A 119 12.91 -17.55 0.65
C MET A 119 13.39 -16.73 -0.55
N THR A 120 13.04 -17.19 -1.75
CA THR A 120 13.32 -16.43 -2.99
C THR A 120 12.19 -15.45 -3.27
N ASN A 121 12.47 -14.37 -4.01
CA ASN A 121 11.44 -13.40 -4.42
C ASN A 121 10.29 -14.09 -5.14
N ALA A 122 10.59 -15.05 -6.03
CA ALA A 122 9.57 -15.82 -6.75
C ALA A 122 8.59 -16.54 -5.81
N THR A 123 9.09 -17.19 -4.76
CA THR A 123 8.24 -17.89 -3.78
C THR A 123 7.29 -16.95 -3.05
N ILE A 124 7.73 -15.74 -2.72
CA ILE A 124 6.90 -14.75 -2.02
C ILE A 124 5.89 -14.13 -2.98
N LEU A 125 6.32 -13.77 -4.18
CA LEU A 125 5.43 -13.21 -5.20
C LEU A 125 4.36 -14.22 -5.63
N ASP A 126 4.67 -15.51 -5.70
CA ASP A 126 3.69 -16.56 -5.95
C ASP A 126 2.61 -16.63 -4.84
N ASP A 127 3.00 -16.51 -3.56
CA ASP A 127 2.04 -16.43 -2.43
C ASP A 127 1.17 -15.17 -2.52
N TRP A 128 1.77 -14.03 -2.85
CA TRP A 128 1.05 -12.75 -2.94
C TRP A 128 0.16 -12.68 -4.19
N GLN A 129 0.51 -13.38 -5.27
CA GLN A 129 -0.28 -13.41 -6.50
C GLN A 129 -1.71 -13.93 -6.26
N ALA A 130 -1.88 -14.88 -5.33
CA ALA A 130 -3.21 -15.40 -4.96
C ALA A 130 -4.10 -14.36 -4.26
N ARG A 131 -3.52 -13.24 -3.81
CA ARG A 131 -4.20 -12.16 -3.07
C ARG A 131 -4.53 -10.95 -3.94
N LEU A 132 -4.11 -10.94 -5.21
CA LEU A 132 -4.36 -9.82 -6.11
C LEU A 132 -5.86 -9.64 -6.40
N LEU A 133 -6.31 -8.39 -6.47
CA LEU A 133 -7.69 -8.07 -6.83
C LEU A 133 -7.95 -8.37 -8.31
N VAL A 134 -7.07 -7.87 -9.16
CA VAL A 134 -6.97 -8.23 -10.58
C VAL A 134 -5.70 -9.04 -10.72
N ALA A 135 -5.85 -10.33 -11.07
CA ALA A 135 -4.74 -11.18 -11.45
C ALA A 135 -3.97 -10.51 -12.59
N LYS A 136 -2.65 -10.77 -12.71
CA LYS A 136 -1.78 -10.26 -13.77
C LYS A 136 -2.58 -9.99 -15.05
N GLU A 137 -2.69 -8.72 -15.44
CA GLU A 137 -2.93 -8.47 -16.85
C GLU A 137 -1.78 -9.14 -17.58
N ASP A 138 -2.12 -10.12 -18.42
CA ASP A 138 -1.24 -10.59 -19.48
C ASP A 138 -0.86 -9.34 -20.30
N ALA A 139 0.30 -8.77 -19.98
CA ALA A 139 0.94 -7.73 -20.79
C ALA A 139 1.36 -8.31 -22.15
#